data_AF-A0A127F616-F1
#
_entry.id   AF-A0A127F616-F1
#
_cell.length_a   1.000
_cell.length_b   1.000
_cell.length_c   1.000
_cell.angle_alpha   90.00
_cell.angle_beta   90.00
_cell.angle_gamma   90.00
#
_symmetry.space_group_name_H-M   'P 1'
#
loop_
_entity.id
_entity.type
_entity.pdbx_description
1 polymer ?
#
loop_
_entity_poly.entity_id
_entity_poly.type
_entity_poly.pdbx_seq_one_letter_code
_entity_poly.pdbx_strand_id
1 'polypeptide(L)'
;MRTLLIRSRFLLGCTTALLTFAALTLITGPLVTANAAPGPAEDTPIHAPQAHDTKTIEAVWYPQEIRYSYSGFTTAYDCIAAERRIKDMLLALGAHPKTKVRASGCSLNRPSRNFFVTITTATPVATTQPPASPLGESEQKLLRQLGLEPTIGSDAFPAEWRTIELSRDRKLDLKPGDCELMEGLRDHVLPKLSVRVLTDQLRCVPKQLDTTTPALTVSALMALPAPDAPTGSATADH
;
A
#
# COMPACT_ATOMS: atom_id res chain seq x y z
N MET A 1 -48.26 -9.73 7.45
CA MET A 1 -48.15 -8.43 6.76
C MET A 1 -48.32 -7.31 7.76
N ARG A 2 -47.24 -6.71 8.26
CA ARG A 2 -47.28 -5.52 9.10
C ARG A 2 -46.24 -4.53 8.56
N THR A 3 -46.75 -3.52 7.90
CA THR A 3 -46.03 -2.41 7.26
C THR A 3 -45.58 -1.45 8.36
N LEU A 4 -44.27 -1.26 8.54
CA LEU A 4 -43.72 -0.20 9.39
C LEU A 4 -43.02 0.83 8.49
N LEU A 5 -43.72 1.94 8.25
CA LEU A 5 -43.19 3.17 7.67
C LEU A 5 -42.46 3.94 8.77
N ILE A 6 -41.13 4.08 8.65
CA ILE A 6 -40.36 5.00 9.51
C ILE A 6 -40.09 6.28 8.73
N ARG A 7 -40.63 7.36 9.31
CA ARG A 7 -40.63 8.72 8.81
C ARG A 7 -39.22 9.34 8.82
N SER A 8 -38.91 9.93 7.67
CA SER A 8 -37.91 10.95 7.45
C SER A 8 -38.08 12.14 8.42
N ARG A 9 -36.98 12.63 9.00
CA ARG A 9 -36.90 13.93 9.68
C ARG A 9 -35.73 14.74 9.12
N PHE A 10 -36.11 15.70 8.30
CA PHE A 10 -35.36 16.89 7.90
C PHE A 10 -35.24 17.87 9.09
N LEU A 11 -34.03 18.33 9.37
CA LEU A 11 -33.65 19.53 10.13
C LEU A 11 -32.30 19.94 9.51
N LEU A 12 -32.14 20.93 8.62
CA LEU A 12 -32.44 22.37 8.65
C LEU A 12 -31.92 23.10 9.89
N GLY A 13 -30.79 23.79 9.72
CA GLY A 13 -30.16 24.72 10.67
C GLY A 13 -28.71 24.98 10.24
N CYS A 14 -28.41 25.97 9.40
CA CYS A 14 -28.30 27.39 9.73
C CYS A 14 -27.22 27.66 10.78
N THR A 15 -26.04 28.14 10.35
CA THR A 15 -25.33 29.27 10.96
C THR A 15 -24.13 29.66 10.11
N THR A 16 -24.30 30.79 9.42
CA THR A 16 -23.24 31.59 8.82
C THR A 16 -22.42 32.27 9.91
N ALA A 17 -21.10 32.15 9.88
CA ALA A 17 -20.19 33.01 10.61
C ALA A 17 -19.25 33.70 9.62
N LEU A 18 -19.65 34.90 9.21
CA LEU A 18 -18.71 35.94 8.79
C LEU A 18 -17.97 36.42 10.05
N LEU A 19 -16.65 36.52 9.98
CA LEU A 19 -15.91 37.50 10.78
C LEU A 19 -14.67 37.95 10.01
N THR A 20 -14.60 39.27 9.92
CA THR A 20 -13.72 40.12 9.15
C THR A 20 -12.53 40.64 9.97
N PHE A 21 -11.51 41.11 9.25
CA PHE A 21 -10.48 42.12 9.61
C PHE A 21 -9.38 41.77 10.61
N ALA A 22 -8.14 41.89 10.12
CA ALA A 22 -6.98 42.61 10.69
C ALA A 22 -5.68 41.87 10.29
N ALA A 23 -4.53 42.48 10.03
CA ALA A 23 -4.12 43.84 9.72
C ALA A 23 -2.70 43.65 9.13
N LEU A 24 -2.39 44.46 8.15
CA LEU A 24 -1.11 44.53 7.46
C LEU A 24 -0.05 45.09 8.42
N THR A 25 1.02 44.36 8.72
CA THR A 25 2.27 44.94 9.26
C THR A 25 3.44 44.53 8.38
N LEU A 26 3.81 45.47 7.50
CA LEU A 26 5.10 45.52 6.83
C LEU A 26 6.17 45.79 7.89
N ILE A 27 7.04 44.82 8.16
CA ILE A 27 8.27 45.04 8.93
C ILE A 27 9.41 45.13 7.92
N THR A 28 9.81 46.38 7.65
CA THR A 28 11.10 46.75 7.05
C THR A 28 12.21 46.44 8.05
N GLY A 29 13.13 45.54 7.68
CA GLY A 29 14.37 45.25 8.41
C GLY A 29 15.61 45.46 7.53
N PRO A 30 16.74 45.92 8.09
CA PRO A 30 17.85 46.47 7.31
C PRO A 30 18.77 45.41 6.70
N LEU A 31 19.37 45.80 5.58
CA LEU A 31 20.50 45.17 4.90
C LEU A 31 21.73 45.22 5.84
N VAL A 32 22.15 44.08 6.39
CA VAL A 32 23.45 43.93 7.05
C VAL A 32 24.38 43.17 6.11
N THR A 33 25.43 43.86 5.67
CA THR A 33 26.58 43.25 5.00
C THR A 33 27.67 43.04 6.05
N ALA A 34 28.14 41.80 6.20
CA ALA A 34 29.32 41.50 6.99
C ALA A 34 30.08 40.32 6.35
N ASN A 35 31.13 40.66 5.62
CA ASN A 35 32.23 39.76 5.28
C ASN A 35 33.06 39.50 6.55
N ALA A 36 33.25 38.24 6.94
CA ALA A 36 34.31 37.85 7.88
C ALA A 36 34.77 36.40 7.65
N ALA A 37 36.08 36.31 7.41
CA ALA A 37 37.07 35.22 7.43
C ALA A 37 36.69 33.72 7.64
N PRO A 38 37.46 32.79 7.04
CA PRO A 38 37.37 31.35 7.30
C PRO A 38 37.98 30.99 8.66
N GLY A 39 37.16 30.44 9.56
CA GLY A 39 37.58 29.83 10.82
C GLY A 39 37.99 28.35 10.64
N PRO A 40 38.80 27.79 11.57
CA PRO A 40 39.35 26.45 11.48
C PRO A 40 38.28 25.38 11.75
N ALA A 41 38.46 24.22 11.12
CA ALA A 41 37.61 23.05 11.24
C ALA A 41 37.48 22.59 12.70
N GLU A 42 36.27 22.70 13.26
CA GLU A 42 35.88 22.00 14.48
C GLU A 42 35.43 20.58 14.13
N ASP A 43 36.14 19.61 14.71
CA ASP A 43 35.80 18.19 14.77
C ASP A 43 34.37 18.03 15.32
N THR A 44 33.42 17.81 14.41
CA THR A 44 32.08 17.37 14.79
C THR A 44 32.15 15.87 15.03
N PRO A 45 31.77 15.36 16.22
CA PRO A 45 31.68 13.93 16.44
C PRO A 45 30.69 13.35 15.45
N ILE A 46 31.16 12.39 14.64
CA ILE A 46 30.33 11.61 13.73
C ILE A 46 29.28 10.89 14.60
N HIS A 47 28.07 11.46 14.64
CA HIS A 47 26.91 10.80 15.21
C HIS A 47 26.65 9.58 14.33
N ALA A 48 26.98 8.40 14.84
CA ALA A 48 26.61 7.13 14.21
C ALA A 48 25.11 7.17 13.85
N PRO A 49 24.69 6.58 12.71
CA PRO A 49 23.29 6.53 12.34
C PRO A 49 22.52 5.92 13.50
N GLN A 50 21.69 6.72 14.17
CA GLN A 50 20.81 6.21 15.22
C GLN A 50 19.91 5.19 14.52
N ALA A 51 19.97 3.94 14.99
CA ALA A 51 19.00 2.93 14.62
C ALA A 51 17.63 3.54 14.90
N HIS A 52 16.87 3.85 13.83
CA HIS A 52 15.48 4.22 13.98
C HIS A 52 14.83 3.11 14.78
N ASP A 53 14.29 3.47 15.94
CA ASP A 53 13.58 2.55 16.82
C ASP A 53 12.31 2.12 16.09
N THR A 54 12.45 1.09 15.25
CA THR A 54 11.36 0.54 14.47
C THR A 54 10.47 -0.19 15.45
N LYS A 55 9.46 0.52 15.93
CA LYS A 55 8.51 -0.01 16.91
C LYS A 55 7.83 -1.25 16.31
N THR A 56 8.25 -2.42 16.78
CA THR A 56 7.60 -3.70 16.49
C THR A 56 6.18 -3.66 17.05
N ILE A 57 5.22 -4.10 16.23
CA ILE A 57 3.80 -4.14 16.56
C ILE A 57 3.30 -5.56 16.33
N GLU A 58 2.47 -6.07 17.23
CA GLU A 58 1.75 -7.31 17.02
C GLU A 58 0.71 -7.16 15.91
N ALA A 59 0.76 -8.03 14.92
CA ALA A 59 -0.12 -8.02 13.78
C ALA A 59 -0.73 -9.39 13.53
N VAL A 60 -1.86 -9.39 12.83
CA VAL A 60 -2.59 -10.60 12.45
C VAL A 60 -2.90 -10.54 10.97
N TRP A 61 -3.00 -11.69 10.31
CA TRP A 61 -3.36 -11.74 8.90
C TRP A 61 -4.84 -11.45 8.73
N TYR A 62 -5.16 -10.41 7.96
CA TYR A 62 -6.54 -10.09 7.58
C TYR A 62 -6.80 -10.48 6.12
N PRO A 63 -7.45 -11.63 5.86
CA PRO A 63 -7.79 -12.05 4.52
C PRO A 63 -8.95 -11.26 3.97
N GLN A 64 -8.86 -10.96 2.68
CA GLN A 64 -9.86 -10.20 1.96
C GLN A 64 -9.86 -10.53 0.47
N GLU A 65 -11.01 -10.31 -0.15
CA GLU A 65 -11.18 -10.33 -1.60
C GLU A 65 -11.39 -8.92 -2.13
N ILE A 66 -10.60 -8.53 -3.13
CA ILE A 66 -10.68 -7.23 -3.79
C ILE A 66 -10.97 -7.45 -5.26
N ARG A 67 -12.00 -6.78 -5.77
CA ARG A 67 -12.38 -6.82 -7.18
C ARG A 67 -12.36 -5.43 -7.78
N TYR A 68 -11.79 -5.32 -8.98
CA TYR A 68 -11.82 -4.10 -9.78
C TYR A 68 -11.68 -4.42 -11.28
N SER A 69 -11.88 -3.43 -12.13
CA SER A 69 -11.65 -3.55 -13.57
C SER A 69 -10.40 -2.77 -13.94
N TYR A 70 -9.47 -3.39 -14.65
CA TYR A 70 -8.35 -2.70 -15.28
C TYR A 70 -8.81 -2.10 -16.60
N SER A 71 -8.45 -0.84 -16.84
CA SER A 71 -8.65 -0.13 -18.10
C SER A 71 -7.39 0.62 -18.50
N GLY A 72 -6.69 0.13 -19.52
CA GLY A 72 -5.42 0.67 -20.00
C GLY A 72 -5.54 1.43 -21.32
N PHE A 73 -5.10 2.69 -21.33
CA PHE A 73 -5.13 3.55 -22.52
C PHE A 73 -3.85 3.51 -23.32
N THR A 74 -2.72 3.29 -22.66
CA THR A 74 -1.39 3.21 -23.27
C THR A 74 -0.92 1.76 -23.32
N THR A 75 -1.04 1.02 -22.22
CA THR A 75 -0.54 -0.36 -22.12
C THR A 75 -1.65 -1.42 -22.11
N ALA A 76 -1.37 -2.54 -22.77
CA ALA A 76 -2.22 -3.73 -22.76
C ALA A 76 -1.46 -4.90 -22.13
N TYR A 77 -2.17 -5.76 -21.40
CA TYR A 77 -1.60 -6.94 -20.77
C TYR A 77 -2.36 -8.18 -21.20
N ASP A 78 -1.65 -9.29 -21.39
CA ASP A 78 -2.33 -10.58 -21.27
C ASP A 78 -2.66 -10.84 -19.78
N CYS A 79 -3.66 -11.68 -19.53
CA CYS A 79 -4.14 -11.93 -18.17
C CYS A 79 -3.04 -12.53 -17.27
N ILE A 80 -2.15 -13.37 -17.79
CA ILE A 80 -1.10 -14.02 -16.99
C ILE A 80 -0.03 -12.99 -16.56
N ALA A 81 0.35 -12.08 -17.46
CA ALA A 81 1.27 -11.00 -17.19
C ALA A 81 0.68 -10.02 -16.16
N ALA A 82 -0.60 -9.65 -16.29
CA ALA A 82 -1.28 -8.81 -15.32
C ALA A 82 -1.37 -9.48 -13.93
N GLU A 83 -1.78 -10.75 -13.87
CA GLU A 83 -1.82 -11.51 -12.62
C GLU A 83 -0.48 -11.53 -11.89
N ARG A 84 0.61 -11.80 -12.65
CA ARG A 84 1.97 -11.84 -12.09
C ARG A 84 2.39 -10.48 -11.56
N ARG A 85 2.30 -9.43 -12.38
CA ARG A 85 2.73 -8.07 -11.99
C ARG A 85 1.98 -7.58 -10.74
N ILE A 86 0.66 -7.72 -10.71
CA ILE A 86 -0.15 -7.31 -9.54
C ILE A 86 0.23 -8.13 -8.32
N LYS A 87 0.43 -9.44 -8.46
CA LYS A 87 0.86 -10.30 -7.35
C LYS A 87 2.22 -9.86 -6.80
N ASP A 88 3.20 -9.60 -7.66
CA ASP A 88 4.53 -9.20 -7.25
C ASP A 88 4.49 -7.86 -6.50
N MET A 89 3.71 -6.89 -6.98
CA MET A 89 3.48 -5.62 -6.27
C MET A 89 2.85 -5.85 -4.89
N LEU A 90 1.84 -6.70 -4.78
CA LEU A 90 1.20 -7.01 -3.49
C LEU A 90 2.18 -7.66 -2.51
N LEU A 91 3.01 -8.59 -2.97
CA LEU A 91 4.03 -9.23 -2.13
C LEU A 91 5.07 -8.23 -1.65
N ALA A 92 5.50 -7.30 -2.51
CA ALA A 92 6.39 -6.20 -2.12
C ALA A 92 5.77 -5.32 -1.02
N LEU A 93 4.44 -5.19 -1.02
CA LEU A 93 3.67 -4.46 -0.01
C LEU A 93 3.32 -5.26 1.25
N GLY A 94 3.92 -6.45 1.45
CA GLY A 94 3.70 -7.26 2.64
C GLY A 94 2.47 -8.16 2.58
N ALA A 95 1.87 -8.34 1.42
CA ALA A 95 0.81 -9.34 1.25
C ALA A 95 1.33 -10.76 1.54
N HIS A 96 0.43 -11.61 2.03
CA HIS A 96 0.75 -12.99 2.39
C HIS A 96 1.27 -13.79 1.18
N PRO A 97 2.24 -14.71 1.33
CA PRO A 97 2.81 -15.47 0.21
C PRO A 97 1.78 -16.29 -0.60
N LYS A 98 0.68 -16.70 0.05
CA LYS A 98 -0.44 -17.42 -0.61
C LYS A 98 -1.40 -16.50 -1.38
N THR A 99 -1.07 -15.22 -1.55
CA THR A 99 -1.85 -14.27 -2.36
C THR A 99 -2.07 -14.80 -3.78
N LYS A 100 -3.31 -14.71 -4.24
CA LYS A 100 -3.75 -15.10 -5.58
C LYS A 100 -4.36 -13.89 -6.27
N VAL A 101 -3.98 -13.70 -7.52
CA VAL A 101 -4.58 -12.71 -8.42
C VAL A 101 -5.14 -13.49 -9.61
N ARG A 102 -6.35 -13.15 -10.03
CA ARG A 102 -7.01 -13.69 -11.20
C ARG A 102 -7.49 -12.57 -12.10
N ALA A 103 -7.08 -12.60 -13.35
CA ALA A 103 -7.57 -11.72 -14.39
C ALA A 103 -8.52 -12.51 -15.30
N SER A 104 -9.65 -11.91 -15.66
CA SER A 104 -10.65 -12.52 -16.55
C SER A 104 -11.16 -11.51 -17.57
N GLY A 105 -11.60 -12.00 -18.74
CA GLY A 105 -12.03 -11.14 -19.84
C GLY A 105 -10.94 -10.82 -20.87
N CYS A 106 -9.71 -11.33 -20.72
CA CYS A 106 -8.74 -11.32 -21.81
C CYS A 106 -9.10 -12.35 -22.87
N SER A 107 -8.86 -12.04 -24.14
CA SER A 107 -8.83 -13.08 -25.18
C SER A 107 -7.58 -13.94 -25.02
N LEU A 108 -7.69 -15.25 -25.23
CA LEU A 108 -6.58 -16.20 -25.09
C LEU A 108 -5.35 -15.73 -25.87
N ASN A 109 -4.21 -15.60 -25.20
CA ASN A 109 -2.91 -15.20 -25.76
C ASN A 109 -2.90 -13.84 -26.48
N ARG A 110 -3.81 -12.91 -26.12
CA ARG A 110 -3.87 -11.57 -26.71
C ARG A 110 -3.86 -10.53 -25.60
N PRO A 111 -3.00 -9.50 -25.69
CA PRO A 111 -3.05 -8.37 -24.78
C PRO A 111 -4.44 -7.71 -24.83
N SER A 112 -5.04 -7.52 -23.66
CA SER A 112 -6.28 -6.77 -23.50
C SER A 112 -6.00 -5.46 -22.78
N ARG A 113 -6.76 -4.43 -23.17
CA ARG A 113 -6.80 -3.14 -22.49
C ARG A 113 -7.87 -3.08 -21.41
N ASN A 114 -8.79 -4.05 -21.39
CA ASN A 114 -9.86 -4.12 -20.42
C ASN A 114 -10.01 -5.56 -19.92
N PHE A 115 -9.95 -5.74 -18.61
CA PHE A 115 -10.18 -7.03 -17.96
C PHE A 115 -10.58 -6.84 -16.51
N PHE A 116 -11.22 -7.84 -15.92
CA PHE A 116 -11.60 -7.86 -14.51
C PHE A 116 -10.50 -8.51 -13.70
N VAL A 117 -10.19 -7.94 -12.54
CA VAL A 117 -9.21 -8.45 -11.59
C VAL A 117 -9.91 -8.84 -10.30
N THR A 118 -9.65 -10.06 -9.84
CA THR A 118 -10.01 -10.55 -8.51
C THR A 118 -8.73 -10.89 -7.76
N ILE A 119 -8.52 -10.29 -6.60
CA ILE A 119 -7.39 -10.50 -5.71
C ILE A 119 -7.92 -11.18 -4.45
N THR A 120 -7.38 -12.35 -4.11
CA THR A 120 -7.57 -12.99 -2.81
C THR A 120 -6.24 -12.92 -2.08
N THR A 121 -6.18 -12.09 -1.04
CA THR A 121 -4.94 -11.80 -0.31
C THR A 121 -5.20 -11.75 1.19
N ALA A 122 -4.13 -11.77 1.98
CA ALA A 122 -4.17 -11.30 3.36
C ALA A 122 -3.03 -10.33 3.60
N THR A 123 -3.28 -9.29 4.37
CA THR A 123 -2.26 -8.30 4.76
C THR A 123 -2.19 -8.20 6.27
N PRO A 124 -1.02 -7.87 6.85
CA PRO A 124 -0.89 -7.65 8.28
C PRO A 124 -1.75 -6.47 8.70
N VAL A 125 -2.51 -6.65 9.78
CA VAL A 125 -3.25 -5.57 10.45
C VAL A 125 -2.77 -5.52 11.89
N ALA A 126 -2.38 -4.33 12.34
CA ALA A 126 -1.99 -4.12 13.73
C ALA A 126 -3.16 -4.49 14.64
N THR A 127 -2.89 -5.33 15.64
CA THR A 127 -3.92 -5.72 16.61
C THR A 127 -3.55 -5.28 18.02
N THR A 128 -4.54 -4.77 18.73
CA THR A 128 -4.47 -4.52 20.18
C THR A 128 -5.16 -5.63 20.99
N GLN A 129 -5.83 -6.57 20.31
CA GLN A 129 -6.60 -7.67 20.91
C GLN A 129 -6.31 -9.00 20.19
N PRO A 130 -6.56 -10.15 20.82
CA PRO A 130 -6.39 -11.43 20.15
C PRO A 130 -7.21 -11.49 18.85
N PRO A 131 -6.67 -12.02 17.75
CA PRO A 131 -7.34 -12.08 16.46
C PRO A 131 -8.68 -12.81 16.54
N ALA A 132 -9.76 -12.09 16.24
CA ALA A 132 -11.01 -12.74 15.84
C ALA A 132 -10.78 -13.30 14.43
N SER A 133 -11.01 -14.60 14.24
CA SER A 133 -10.82 -15.19 12.91
C SER A 133 -11.81 -14.56 11.91
N PRO A 134 -11.35 -14.30 10.67
CA PRO A 134 -12.11 -13.58 9.64
C PRO A 134 -13.29 -14.39 9.09
N LEU A 135 -13.34 -15.69 9.38
CA LEU A 135 -14.44 -16.57 9.07
C LEU A 135 -15.44 -16.57 10.24
N GLY A 136 -16.74 -16.64 9.96
CA GLY A 136 -17.73 -16.80 11.03
C GLY A 136 -17.48 -18.07 11.84
N GLU A 137 -17.86 -18.10 13.12
CA GLU A 137 -17.66 -19.26 14.02
C GLU A 137 -18.18 -20.56 13.41
N SER A 138 -19.34 -20.51 12.73
CA SER A 138 -19.95 -21.66 12.04
C SER A 138 -19.07 -22.22 10.92
N GLU A 139 -18.42 -21.36 10.15
CA GLU A 139 -17.54 -21.76 9.05
C GLU A 139 -16.22 -22.33 9.56
N GLN A 140 -15.64 -21.71 10.59
CA GLN A 140 -14.47 -22.27 11.28
C GLN A 140 -14.78 -23.64 11.88
N LYS A 141 -15.96 -23.81 12.48
CA LYS A 141 -16.38 -25.09 13.05
C LYS A 141 -16.49 -26.15 11.96
N LEU A 142 -17.05 -25.81 10.80
CA LEU A 142 -17.14 -26.72 9.65
C LEU A 142 -15.74 -27.12 9.14
N LEU A 143 -14.82 -26.16 9.00
CA LEU A 143 -13.45 -26.45 8.57
C LEU A 143 -12.73 -27.40 9.55
N ARG A 144 -12.85 -27.16 10.85
CA ARG A 144 -12.30 -28.06 11.88
C ARG A 144 -12.93 -29.46 11.80
N GLN A 145 -14.24 -29.56 11.56
CA GLN A 145 -14.93 -30.84 11.38
C GLN A 145 -14.46 -31.60 10.13
N LEU A 146 -14.12 -30.88 9.07
CA LEU A 146 -13.59 -31.46 7.84
C LEU A 146 -12.07 -31.73 7.91
N GLY A 147 -11.41 -31.42 9.03
CA GLY A 147 -9.94 -31.53 9.16
C GLY A 147 -9.18 -30.57 8.23
N LEU A 148 -9.85 -29.50 7.78
CA LEU A 148 -9.27 -28.49 6.89
C LEU A 148 -8.77 -27.33 7.75
N GLU A 149 -7.45 -27.15 7.80
CA GLU A 149 -6.83 -25.99 8.44
C GLU A 149 -7.15 -24.70 7.65
N PRO A 150 -7.47 -23.58 8.31
CA PRO A 150 -7.62 -22.31 7.62
C PRO A 150 -6.34 -21.98 6.85
N THR A 151 -6.49 -21.56 5.59
CA THR A 151 -5.37 -21.44 4.65
C THR A 151 -4.34 -20.39 5.07
N ILE A 152 -4.71 -19.46 5.96
CA ILE A 152 -3.91 -18.37 6.48
C ILE A 152 -4.08 -18.40 8.01
N GLY A 153 -2.96 -18.48 8.74
CA GLY A 153 -2.95 -18.62 10.19
C GLY A 153 -3.58 -17.43 10.89
N SER A 154 -4.25 -17.69 12.02
CA SER A 154 -4.82 -16.65 12.88
C SER A 154 -3.87 -16.18 13.96
N ASP A 155 -2.66 -16.72 14.07
CA ASP A 155 -1.75 -16.34 15.16
C ASP A 155 -1.21 -14.92 14.97
N ALA A 156 -1.03 -14.23 16.10
CA ALA A 156 -0.35 -12.93 16.11
C ALA A 156 1.15 -13.12 15.84
N PHE A 157 1.74 -12.16 15.13
CA PHE A 157 3.15 -12.17 14.78
C PHE A 157 3.73 -10.74 14.84
N PRO A 158 5.04 -10.61 15.10
CA PRO A 158 5.71 -9.32 15.10
C PRO A 158 5.76 -8.74 13.68
N ALA A 159 5.39 -7.48 13.55
CA ALA A 159 5.39 -6.74 12.29
C ALA A 159 5.93 -5.31 12.49
N GLU A 160 6.36 -4.69 11.40
CA GLU A 160 6.86 -3.32 11.42
C GLU A 160 6.35 -2.52 10.22
N TRP A 161 6.18 -1.21 10.43
CA TRP A 161 5.85 -0.29 9.34
C TRP A 161 7.11 -0.04 8.51
N ARG A 162 7.03 -0.36 7.21
CA ARG A 162 8.10 -0.09 6.25
C ARG A 162 7.64 0.92 5.22
N THR A 163 8.51 1.87 4.93
CA THR A 163 8.36 2.75 3.76
C THR A 163 8.95 2.05 2.55
N ILE A 164 8.15 1.90 1.50
CA ILE A 164 8.48 1.18 0.27
C ILE A 164 8.24 2.12 -0.89
N GLU A 165 9.26 2.31 -1.72
CA GLU A 165 9.14 2.97 -3.01
C GLU A 165 9.13 1.89 -4.11
N LEU A 166 7.96 1.65 -4.70
CA LEU A 166 7.76 0.54 -5.65
C LEU A 166 8.68 0.65 -6.88
N SER A 167 8.93 1.86 -7.37
CA SER A 167 9.84 2.15 -8.49
C SER A 167 11.29 1.73 -8.23
N ARG A 168 11.70 1.62 -6.97
CA ARG A 168 13.07 1.22 -6.60
C ARG A 168 13.22 -0.28 -6.34
N ASP A 169 12.13 -1.02 -6.26
CA ASP A 169 12.20 -2.46 -6.12
C ASP A 169 12.56 -3.12 -7.46
N ARG A 170 13.82 -3.57 -7.55
CA ARG A 170 14.35 -4.24 -8.75
C ARG A 170 13.59 -5.51 -9.13
N LYS A 171 12.87 -6.14 -8.19
CA LYS A 171 12.07 -7.34 -8.48
C LYS A 171 10.80 -7.02 -9.27
N LEU A 172 10.27 -5.80 -9.13
CA LEU A 172 9.04 -5.39 -9.82
C LEU A 172 9.27 -5.01 -11.28
N ASP A 173 10.50 -4.62 -11.64
CA ASP A 173 10.89 -4.20 -12.99
C ASP A 173 9.83 -3.28 -13.66
N LEU A 174 9.49 -2.21 -12.93
CA LEU A 174 8.46 -1.28 -13.37
C LEU A 174 8.91 -0.54 -14.63
N LYS A 175 8.07 -0.60 -15.65
CA LYS A 175 8.27 0.07 -16.93
C LYS A 175 7.45 1.36 -17.00
N PRO A 176 7.81 2.32 -17.86
CA PRO A 176 6.98 3.50 -18.07
C PRO A 176 5.53 3.18 -18.49
N GLY A 177 5.32 2.05 -19.18
CA GLY A 177 3.99 1.55 -19.52
C GLY A 177 3.18 0.97 -18.36
N ASP A 178 3.74 0.82 -17.15
CA ASP A 178 3.02 0.24 -16.01
C ASP A 178 2.16 1.29 -15.26
N CYS A 179 2.09 2.53 -15.76
CA CYS A 179 1.42 3.62 -15.08
C CYS A 179 -0.04 3.28 -14.74
N GLU A 180 -0.84 2.87 -15.73
CA GLU A 180 -2.26 2.57 -15.51
C GLU A 180 -2.48 1.35 -14.61
N LEU A 181 -1.52 0.42 -14.60
CA LEU A 181 -1.56 -0.74 -13.70
C LEU A 181 -1.35 -0.30 -12.25
N MET A 182 -0.37 0.57 -12.01
CA MET A 182 -0.10 1.16 -10.70
C MET A 182 -1.22 2.10 -10.25
N GLU A 183 -1.83 2.84 -11.16
CA GLU A 183 -2.99 3.70 -10.88
C GLU A 183 -4.17 2.85 -10.40
N GLY A 184 -4.50 1.76 -11.11
CA GLY A 184 -5.54 0.83 -10.67
C GLY A 184 -5.24 0.21 -9.30
N LEU A 185 -3.97 -0.11 -9.01
CA LEU A 185 -3.54 -0.57 -7.69
C LEU A 185 -3.78 0.51 -6.62
N ARG A 186 -3.33 1.73 -6.86
CA ARG A 186 -3.49 2.89 -5.95
C ARG A 186 -4.96 3.16 -5.64
N ASP A 187 -5.82 3.14 -6.65
CA ASP A 187 -7.20 3.64 -6.50
C ASP A 187 -8.17 2.56 -5.98
N HIS A 188 -7.93 1.29 -6.32
CA HIS A 188 -8.92 0.23 -6.05
C HIS A 188 -8.46 -0.83 -5.06
N VAL A 189 -7.16 -0.95 -4.86
CA VAL A 189 -6.55 -2.02 -4.05
C VAL A 189 -6.00 -1.45 -2.75
N LEU A 190 -5.06 -0.50 -2.81
CA LEU A 190 -4.40 0.05 -1.61
C LEU A 190 -5.37 0.58 -0.54
N PRO A 191 -6.49 1.26 -0.86
CA PRO A 191 -7.41 1.79 0.15
C PRO A 191 -8.13 0.69 0.96
N LYS A 192 -8.12 -0.55 0.47
CA LYS A 192 -8.70 -1.72 1.16
C LYS A 192 -7.64 -2.50 1.95
N LEU A 193 -6.37 -2.22 1.71
CA LEU A 193 -5.25 -2.80 2.47
C LEU A 193 -4.87 -1.90 3.64
N SER A 194 -4.10 -2.43 4.59
CA SER A 194 -3.48 -1.63 5.66
C SER A 194 -2.22 -0.92 5.18
N VAL A 195 -2.35 -0.13 4.11
CA VAL A 195 -1.26 0.59 3.45
C VAL A 195 -1.61 2.08 3.37
N ARG A 196 -0.62 2.95 3.59
CA ARG A 196 -0.77 4.41 3.48
C ARG A 196 0.07 4.93 2.34
N VAL A 197 -0.52 5.68 1.41
CA VAL A 197 0.23 6.36 0.35
C VAL A 197 0.93 7.58 0.95
N LEU A 198 2.26 7.65 0.82
CA LEU A 198 3.07 8.76 1.28
C LEU A 198 3.39 9.74 0.16
N THR A 199 3.64 9.24 -1.05
CA THR A 199 3.93 10.05 -2.22
C THR A 199 3.38 9.37 -3.47
N ASP A 200 2.66 10.14 -4.27
CA ASP A 200 2.03 9.70 -5.51
C ASP A 200 2.57 10.51 -6.69
N GLN A 201 3.36 9.83 -7.53
CA GLN A 201 3.93 10.36 -8.76
C GLN A 201 3.43 9.58 -9.99
N LEU A 202 2.21 9.05 -9.90
CA LEU A 202 1.53 8.47 -11.05
C LEU A 202 0.91 9.62 -11.88
N ARG A 203 1.29 9.73 -13.15
CA ARG A 203 0.82 10.76 -14.09
C ARG A 203 0.36 10.10 -15.39
N CYS A 204 -0.64 9.24 -15.29
CA CYS A 204 -1.03 8.40 -16.42
C CYS A 204 -1.88 9.19 -17.43
N VAL A 205 -1.24 9.74 -18.47
CA VAL A 205 -1.97 10.46 -19.53
C VAL A 205 -2.36 9.48 -20.65
N PRO A 206 -3.66 9.39 -21.00
CA PRO A 206 -4.12 8.44 -22.00
C PRO A 206 -3.38 8.52 -23.33
N LYS A 207 -2.90 7.37 -23.83
CA LYS A 207 -2.19 7.22 -25.11
C LYS A 207 -0.85 7.95 -25.19
N GLN A 208 -0.30 8.40 -24.06
CA GLN A 208 1.04 8.95 -23.97
C GLN A 208 1.92 7.99 -23.17
N LEU A 209 3.09 7.65 -23.71
CA LEU A 209 4.12 6.96 -22.97
C LEU A 209 4.99 8.03 -22.31
N ASP A 210 4.91 8.11 -20.99
CA ASP A 210 5.86 8.91 -20.24
C ASP A 210 7.27 8.32 -20.39
N THR A 211 8.28 9.19 -20.34
CA THR A 211 9.68 8.75 -20.33
C THR A 211 10.14 8.34 -18.93
N THR A 212 9.38 8.71 -17.91
CA THR A 212 9.64 8.40 -16.49
C THR A 212 8.89 7.15 -16.06
N THR A 213 9.56 6.27 -15.33
CA THR A 213 8.91 5.14 -14.66
C THR A 213 7.92 5.65 -13.59
N PRO A 214 6.69 5.11 -13.54
CA PRO A 214 5.73 5.47 -12.50
C PRO A 214 6.29 5.18 -11.11
N ALA A 215 6.18 6.16 -10.21
CA ALA A 215 6.68 6.06 -8.84
C ALA A 215 5.55 6.23 -7.82
N LEU A 216 5.52 5.33 -6.85
CA LEU A 216 4.56 5.33 -5.75
C LEU A 216 5.29 4.91 -4.48
N THR A 217 5.27 5.78 -3.47
CA THR A 217 5.86 5.51 -2.15
C THR A 217 4.76 5.31 -1.14
N VAL A 218 4.84 4.21 -0.39
CA VAL A 218 3.82 3.83 0.58
C VAL A 218 4.43 3.36 1.89
N SER A 219 3.67 3.47 2.97
CA SER A 219 3.94 2.83 4.25
C SER A 219 3.06 1.61 4.40
N ALA A 220 3.64 0.42 4.47
CA ALA A 220 2.93 -0.85 4.64
C ALA A 220 3.40 -1.58 5.89
N LEU A 221 2.49 -2.27 6.58
CA LEU A 221 2.83 -3.12 7.72
C LEU A 221 3.32 -4.47 7.19
N MET A 222 4.55 -4.84 7.52
CA MET A 222 5.18 -6.07 7.02
C MET A 222 5.52 -7.01 8.17
N ALA A 223 5.27 -8.31 7.97
CA ALA A 223 5.70 -9.34 8.90
C ALA A 223 7.22 -9.34 9.02
N LEU A 224 7.74 -9.40 10.24
CA LEU A 224 9.15 -9.64 10.48
C LEU A 224 9.48 -11.11 10.21
N PRO A 225 10.62 -11.42 9.58
CA PRO A 225 11.08 -12.79 9.47
C PRO A 225 11.28 -13.36 10.89
N ALA A 226 10.87 -14.62 11.10
CA ALA A 226 11.10 -15.28 12.37
C ALA A 226 12.62 -15.30 12.68
N PRO A 227 13.04 -15.15 13.95
CA PRO A 227 14.45 -15.08 14.34
C PRO A 227 15.32 -16.22 13.81
N ASP A 228 14.72 -17.39 13.58
CA ASP A 228 15.41 -18.60 13.12
C ASP A 228 15.28 -18.87 11.62
N ALA A 229 14.70 -17.95 10.85
CA ALA A 229 14.66 -18.07 9.40
C ALA A 229 16.09 -17.91 8.84
N PRO A 230 16.65 -18.90 8.11
CA PRO A 230 17.98 -18.80 7.58
C PRO A 230 18.07 -17.58 6.67
N THR A 231 18.85 -16.58 7.10
CA THR A 231 19.20 -15.43 6.26
C THR A 231 19.95 -15.99 5.07
N GLY A 232 19.38 -15.85 3.88
CA GLY A 232 19.87 -16.47 2.65
C GLY A 232 21.39 -16.41 2.56
N SER A 233 22.00 -17.59 2.63
CA SER A 233 23.41 -17.79 2.38
C SER A 233 23.70 -17.31 0.96
N ALA A 234 24.44 -16.19 0.86
CA ALA A 234 25.13 -15.81 -0.34
C ALA A 234 26.17 -16.90 -0.65
N THR A 235 25.81 -17.88 -1.47
CA THR A 235 26.79 -18.69 -2.19
C THR A 235 27.23 -17.87 -3.39
N ALA A 236 28.32 -17.12 -3.20
CA ALA A 236 29.20 -16.78 -4.29
C ALA A 236 29.88 -18.08 -4.72
N ASP A 237 29.60 -18.55 -5.93
CA ASP A 237 30.41 -19.55 -6.61
C ASP A 237 30.72 -19.08 -8.03
N HIS A 238 31.93 -19.46 -8.45
CA HIS A 238 32.79 -18.85 -9.46
C HIS A 238 32.25 -18.83 -10.89
#